data_AF-A0A958A456-F1
#
_entry.id   AF-A0A958A456-F1
#
_cell.length_a   1.000
_cell.length_b   1.000
_cell.length_c   1.000
_cell.angle_alpha   90.00
_cell.angle_beta   90.00
_cell.angle_gamma   90.00
#
_symmetry.space_group_name_H-M   'P 1'
#
loop_
_entity.id
_entity.type
_entity.pdbx_description
1 polymer ?
#
loop_
_entity_poly.entity_id
_entity_poly.type
_entity_poly.pdbx_seq_one_letter_code
_entity_poly.pdbx_strand_id
1 'polypeptide(L)'
;MSQPIIFISYSRSDEAEKELLLTHLGGLQRQGLINAWSDDDILAGANRHLAIDQALHQAKIALLLISANFLDSATIVDRELPILLERQKSEGVVIYPIIIRACAWEAIDWLAAMNVRPRSRRPVWGDGGVHIDEDLAHIAQEVALIVQQLNLALPPEPVQPTPSSPSISQPINPTPPRPAAGKILVVEDKKDWRDILEECLVEEGFEVDTVSNSQEAKTILKTGGYLVATVDMNLNDADSLREGQYLLRHIQRHYPAIQCIVVSGEQLTNKEIRNLFREYEVYDFMGKGTDFDYVEFVEMVAQALEEARKR
;
A
#
# COMPACT_ATOMS: atom_id res chain seq x y z
N MET A 1 -24.67 2.94 -0.69
CA MET A 1 -23.97 3.14 -1.97
C MET A 1 -23.72 1.75 -2.55
N SER A 2 -24.01 1.52 -3.82
CA SER A 2 -23.86 0.20 -4.46
C SER A 2 -22.39 -0.23 -4.44
N GLN A 3 -22.13 -1.46 -3.99
CA GLN A 3 -20.79 -2.01 -3.74
C GLN A 3 -19.90 -1.96 -5.00
N PRO A 4 -18.58 -1.72 -4.87
CA PRO A 4 -17.68 -1.69 -6.02
C PRO A 4 -17.59 -3.07 -6.68
N ILE A 5 -17.97 -3.14 -7.96
CA ILE A 5 -17.96 -4.38 -8.75
C ILE A 5 -16.57 -4.60 -9.35
N ILE A 6 -15.82 -3.52 -9.61
CA ILE A 6 -14.54 -3.55 -10.33
C ILE A 6 -13.43 -2.94 -9.45
N PHE A 7 -12.36 -3.70 -9.22
CA PHE A 7 -11.11 -3.24 -8.63
C PHE A 7 -10.07 -3.00 -9.73
N ILE A 8 -9.38 -1.86 -9.73
CA ILE A 8 -8.30 -1.56 -10.67
C ILE A 8 -6.97 -1.66 -9.93
N SER A 9 -6.19 -2.69 -10.25
CA SER A 9 -4.82 -2.86 -9.77
C SER A 9 -3.85 -2.32 -10.80
N TYR A 10 -2.99 -1.40 -10.41
CA TYR A 10 -2.03 -0.75 -11.28
C TYR A 10 -0.83 -0.27 -10.45
N SER A 11 0.34 -0.09 -11.08
CA SER A 11 1.46 0.57 -10.42
C SER A 11 1.27 2.08 -10.46
N ARG A 12 1.61 2.80 -9.39
CA ARG A 12 1.55 4.27 -9.34
C ARG A 12 2.35 4.95 -10.44
N SER A 13 3.37 4.29 -10.99
CA SER A 13 4.13 4.79 -12.14
C SER A 13 3.32 4.79 -13.45
N ASP A 14 2.18 4.09 -13.48
CA ASP A 14 1.29 3.93 -14.63
C ASP A 14 -0.07 4.65 -14.40
N GLU A 15 -0.07 5.67 -13.53
CA GLU A 15 -1.23 6.49 -13.16
C GLU A 15 -1.95 7.10 -14.38
N ALA A 16 -1.18 7.59 -15.36
CA ALA A 16 -1.73 8.21 -16.56
C ALA A 16 -2.51 7.20 -17.43
N GLU A 17 -2.03 5.96 -17.51
CA GLU A 17 -2.68 4.86 -18.21
C GLU A 17 -4.00 4.47 -17.53
N LYS A 18 -3.99 4.42 -16.19
CA LYS A 18 -5.19 4.17 -15.38
C LYS A 18 -6.25 5.26 -15.59
N GLU A 19 -5.87 6.54 -15.53
CA GLU A 19 -6.80 7.67 -15.74
C GLU A 19 -7.48 7.62 -17.13
N LEU A 20 -6.73 7.25 -18.17
CA LEU A 20 -7.30 7.13 -19.51
C LEU A 20 -8.26 5.94 -19.62
N LEU A 21 -7.93 4.80 -19.00
CA LEU A 21 -8.86 3.66 -18.91
C LEU A 21 -10.16 4.06 -18.18
N LEU A 22 -10.04 4.75 -17.04
CA LEU A 22 -11.21 5.26 -16.30
C LEU A 22 -12.07 6.20 -17.15
N THR A 23 -11.45 7.04 -17.99
CA THR A 23 -12.17 7.90 -18.93
C THR A 23 -13.04 7.10 -19.91
N HIS A 24 -12.52 6.00 -20.45
CA HIS A 24 -13.27 5.09 -21.34
C HIS A 24 -14.37 4.31 -20.62
N LEU A 25 -14.15 3.96 -19.35
CA LEU A 25 -15.15 3.32 -18.48
C LEU A 25 -16.22 4.30 -17.97
N GLY A 26 -15.95 5.60 -17.97
CA GLY A 26 -16.80 6.63 -17.37
C GLY A 26 -18.22 6.70 -17.94
N GLY A 27 -18.42 6.33 -19.20
CA GLY A 27 -19.75 6.19 -19.80
C GLY A 27 -20.61 5.13 -19.10
N LEU A 28 -20.01 3.98 -18.78
CA LEU A 28 -20.67 2.88 -18.07
C LEU A 28 -20.95 3.25 -16.60
N GLN A 29 -19.98 3.91 -15.96
CA GLN A 29 -20.11 4.36 -14.57
C GLN A 29 -21.23 5.40 -14.39
N ARG A 30 -21.36 6.36 -15.32
CA ARG A 30 -22.46 7.36 -15.30
C ARG A 30 -23.83 6.73 -15.51
N GLN A 31 -23.92 5.63 -16.25
CA GLN A 31 -25.15 4.86 -16.40
C GLN A 31 -25.44 3.94 -15.20
N GLY A 32 -24.56 3.91 -14.20
CA GLY A 32 -24.68 3.04 -13.04
C GLY A 32 -24.48 1.56 -13.37
N LEU A 33 -23.91 1.24 -14.54
CA LEU A 33 -23.69 -0.16 -14.96
C LEU A 33 -22.50 -0.78 -14.22
N ILE A 34 -21.50 0.04 -13.89
CA ILE A 34 -20.31 -0.38 -13.17
C ILE A 34 -20.04 0.59 -12.02
N ASN A 35 -19.32 0.09 -11.02
CA ASN A 35 -18.67 0.91 -10.00
C ASN A 35 -17.20 0.48 -9.97
N ALA A 36 -16.35 1.29 -10.58
CA ALA A 36 -14.90 1.08 -10.60
C ALA A 36 -14.27 1.75 -9.39
N TRP A 37 -13.36 1.03 -8.75
CA TRP A 37 -12.64 1.45 -7.57
C TRP A 37 -11.13 1.38 -7.83
N SER A 38 -10.42 2.45 -7.52
CA SER A 38 -8.97 2.51 -7.37
C SER A 38 -8.62 3.05 -5.98
N ASP A 39 -7.34 3.10 -5.69
CA ASP A 39 -6.85 3.69 -4.45
C ASP A 39 -7.11 5.21 -4.33
N ASP A 40 -7.49 5.90 -5.40
CA ASP A 40 -8.00 7.28 -5.37
C ASP A 40 -9.34 7.41 -4.63
N ASP A 41 -10.12 6.32 -4.55
CA ASP A 41 -11.40 6.28 -3.85
C ASP A 41 -11.23 6.17 -2.32
N ILE A 42 -9.98 6.09 -1.84
CA ILE A 42 -9.66 6.05 -0.43
C ILE A 42 -9.78 7.47 0.14
N LEU A 43 -10.73 7.65 1.07
CA LEU A 43 -10.96 8.94 1.71
C LEU A 43 -9.72 9.39 2.51
N ALA A 44 -9.44 10.68 2.49
CA ALA A 44 -8.35 11.25 3.28
C ALA A 44 -8.49 10.88 4.77
N GLY A 45 -7.45 10.26 5.33
CA GLY A 45 -7.42 9.76 6.70
C GLY A 45 -8.06 8.38 6.92
N ALA A 46 -8.55 7.71 5.86
CA ALA A 46 -8.91 6.30 5.92
C ALA A 46 -7.65 5.42 5.86
N ASN A 47 -7.65 4.30 6.59
CA ASN A 47 -6.58 3.32 6.50
C ASN A 47 -6.58 2.69 5.10
N ARG A 48 -5.52 2.94 4.34
CA ARG A 48 -5.37 2.52 2.94
C ARG A 48 -5.34 1.00 2.80
N HIS A 49 -4.63 0.30 3.69
CA HIS A 49 -4.56 -1.16 3.68
C HIS A 49 -5.95 -1.79 3.82
N LEU A 50 -6.72 -1.35 4.82
CA LEU A 50 -8.07 -1.83 5.08
C LEU A 50 -9.01 -1.49 3.92
N ALA A 51 -8.86 -0.33 3.30
CA ALA A 51 -9.65 0.05 2.13
C ALA A 51 -9.33 -0.82 0.90
N ILE A 52 -8.04 -1.06 0.61
CA ILE A 52 -7.59 -1.94 -0.47
C ILE A 52 -8.03 -3.37 -0.19
N ASP A 53 -7.84 -3.90 1.02
CA ASP A 53 -8.30 -5.24 1.40
C ASP A 53 -9.81 -5.37 1.23
N GLN A 54 -10.58 -4.39 1.69
CA GLN A 54 -12.02 -4.40 1.50
C GLN A 54 -12.42 -4.39 0.03
N ALA A 55 -11.76 -3.57 -0.80
CA ALA A 55 -12.01 -3.53 -2.23
C ALA A 55 -11.63 -4.86 -2.90
N LEU A 56 -10.46 -5.42 -2.55
CA LEU A 56 -9.96 -6.72 -2.99
C LEU A 56 -10.88 -7.88 -2.61
N HIS A 57 -11.62 -7.80 -1.50
CA HIS A 57 -12.58 -8.83 -1.08
C HIS A 57 -13.99 -8.61 -1.63
N GLN A 58 -14.36 -7.38 -1.98
CA GLN A 58 -15.69 -7.06 -2.50
C GLN A 58 -15.78 -7.18 -4.02
N ALA A 59 -14.69 -6.90 -4.73
CA ALA A 59 -14.66 -6.87 -6.18
C ALA A 59 -15.12 -8.19 -6.80
N LYS A 60 -15.86 -8.09 -7.91
CA LYS A 60 -16.26 -9.22 -8.77
C LYS A 60 -15.41 -9.31 -10.03
N ILE A 61 -14.81 -8.19 -10.41
CA ILE A 61 -13.86 -8.08 -11.52
C ILE A 61 -12.63 -7.34 -11.01
N ALA A 62 -11.44 -7.82 -11.34
CA ALA A 62 -10.17 -7.13 -11.11
C ALA A 62 -9.50 -6.82 -12.45
N LEU A 63 -9.36 -5.53 -12.77
CA LEU A 63 -8.60 -5.07 -13.94
C LEU A 63 -7.14 -4.92 -13.52
N LEU A 64 -6.22 -5.67 -14.15
CA LEU A 64 -4.80 -5.59 -13.84
C LEU A 64 -4.07 -4.84 -14.96
N LEU A 65 -3.48 -3.70 -14.67
CA LEU A 65 -2.72 -2.90 -15.64
C LEU A 65 -1.26 -3.38 -15.63
N ILE A 66 -0.99 -4.36 -16.50
CA ILE A 66 0.30 -5.04 -16.56
C ILE A 66 1.34 -4.19 -17.30
N SER A 67 2.39 -3.86 -16.57
CA SER A 67 3.61 -3.19 -17.03
C SER A 67 4.83 -3.81 -16.33
N ALA A 68 6.05 -3.36 -16.68
CA ALA A 68 7.24 -3.73 -15.89
C ALA A 68 7.12 -3.23 -14.43
N ASN A 69 6.57 -2.04 -14.21
CA ASN A 69 6.39 -1.46 -12.87
C ASN A 69 5.35 -2.24 -12.04
N PHE A 70 4.31 -2.77 -12.69
CA PHE A 70 3.32 -3.62 -12.03
C PHE A 70 3.96 -4.94 -11.57
N LEU A 71 4.75 -5.57 -12.44
CA LEU A 71 5.37 -6.86 -12.19
C LEU A 71 6.58 -6.78 -11.22
N ASP A 72 7.14 -5.59 -11.04
CA ASP A 72 8.23 -5.31 -10.08
C ASP A 72 7.71 -4.75 -8.74
N SER A 73 6.40 -4.52 -8.62
CA SER A 73 5.80 -4.00 -7.39
C SER A 73 5.53 -5.13 -6.40
N ALA A 74 6.36 -5.23 -5.35
CA ALA A 74 6.18 -6.19 -4.26
C ALA A 74 4.78 -6.12 -3.63
N THR A 75 4.25 -4.90 -3.41
CA THR A 75 2.89 -4.71 -2.88
C THR A 75 1.83 -5.39 -3.75
N ILE A 76 1.91 -5.26 -5.07
CA ILE A 76 0.94 -5.86 -5.99
C ILE A 76 1.17 -7.37 -6.10
N VAL A 77 2.43 -7.78 -6.33
CA VAL A 77 2.81 -9.16 -6.65
C VAL A 77 2.73 -10.08 -5.44
N ASP A 78 3.15 -9.61 -4.27
CA ASP A 78 3.28 -10.45 -3.08
C ASP A 78 2.05 -10.38 -2.16
N ARG A 79 1.21 -9.32 -2.26
CA ARG A 79 0.01 -9.15 -1.44
C ARG A 79 -1.29 -9.25 -2.22
N GLU A 80 -1.49 -8.37 -3.22
CA GLU A 80 -2.79 -8.24 -3.87
C GLU A 80 -3.10 -9.40 -4.82
N LEU A 81 -2.11 -9.82 -5.61
CA LEU A 81 -2.25 -10.89 -6.59
C LEU A 81 -2.61 -12.25 -5.96
N PRO A 82 -1.96 -12.72 -4.88
CA PRO A 82 -2.34 -13.96 -4.21
C PRO A 82 -3.81 -13.98 -3.78
N ILE A 83 -4.32 -12.86 -3.24
CA ILE A 83 -5.73 -12.73 -2.82
C ILE A 83 -6.65 -12.86 -4.05
N LEU A 84 -6.37 -12.11 -5.12
CA LEU A 84 -7.19 -12.16 -6.34
C LEU A 84 -7.17 -13.54 -6.99
N LEU A 85 -6.00 -14.18 -7.08
CA LEU A 85 -5.84 -15.52 -7.67
C LEU A 85 -6.56 -16.59 -6.86
N GLU A 86 -6.55 -16.49 -5.53
CA GLU A 86 -7.32 -17.39 -4.66
C GLU A 86 -8.83 -17.16 -4.84
N ARG A 87 -9.28 -15.90 -4.82
CA ARG A 87 -10.70 -15.57 -5.03
C ARG A 87 -11.20 -15.93 -6.43
N GLN A 88 -10.35 -15.92 -7.45
CA GLN A 88 -10.72 -16.43 -8.77
C GLN A 88 -11.10 -17.92 -8.71
N LYS A 89 -10.36 -18.72 -7.92
CA LYS A 89 -10.61 -20.16 -7.77
C LYS A 89 -11.79 -20.47 -6.84
N SER A 90 -11.90 -19.74 -5.73
CA SER A 90 -12.87 -20.04 -4.66
C SER A 90 -14.21 -19.33 -4.83
N GLU A 91 -14.21 -18.09 -5.32
CA GLU A 91 -15.39 -17.22 -5.41
C GLU A 91 -15.79 -16.86 -6.85
N GLY A 92 -14.95 -17.20 -7.85
CA GLY A 92 -15.21 -16.91 -9.25
C GLY A 92 -14.99 -15.45 -9.65
N VAL A 93 -14.12 -14.72 -8.92
CA VAL A 93 -13.71 -13.36 -9.33
C VAL A 93 -13.09 -13.39 -10.71
N VAL A 94 -13.50 -12.45 -11.57
CA VAL A 94 -12.96 -12.31 -12.92
C VAL A 94 -11.68 -11.48 -12.87
N ILE A 95 -10.52 -12.12 -13.05
CA ILE A 95 -9.27 -11.42 -13.27
C ILE A 95 -9.14 -11.07 -14.76
N TYR A 96 -8.93 -9.80 -15.07
CA TYR A 96 -8.87 -9.26 -16.42
C TYR A 96 -7.55 -8.50 -16.64
N PRO A 97 -6.50 -9.19 -17.13
CA PRO A 97 -5.20 -8.57 -17.35
C PRO A 97 -5.17 -7.72 -18.63
N ILE A 98 -4.67 -6.49 -18.52
CA ILE A 98 -4.50 -5.52 -19.60
C ILE A 98 -3.02 -5.21 -19.72
N ILE A 99 -2.38 -5.63 -20.82
CA ILE A 99 -0.99 -5.30 -21.12
C ILE A 99 -0.93 -3.84 -21.55
N ILE A 100 -0.56 -2.94 -20.64
CA ILE A 100 -0.50 -1.50 -20.92
C ILE A 100 0.85 -1.10 -21.51
N ARG A 101 1.95 -1.75 -21.09
CA ARG A 101 3.32 -1.51 -21.56
C ARG A 101 4.05 -2.82 -21.89
N ALA A 102 5.03 -2.76 -22.78
CA ALA A 102 5.85 -3.91 -23.11
C ALA A 102 6.63 -4.38 -21.87
N CYS A 103 6.52 -5.66 -21.54
CA CYS A 103 7.18 -6.28 -20.39
C CYS A 103 7.28 -7.80 -20.59
N ALA A 104 7.99 -8.49 -19.69
CA ALA A 104 8.26 -9.93 -19.76
C ALA A 104 7.07 -10.80 -19.30
N TRP A 105 5.83 -10.34 -19.45
CA TRP A 105 4.63 -11.01 -18.91
C TRP A 105 4.43 -12.43 -19.46
N GLU A 106 4.89 -12.74 -20.67
CA GLU A 106 4.83 -14.07 -21.26
C GLU A 106 5.72 -15.10 -20.55
N ALA A 107 6.74 -14.64 -19.80
CA ALA A 107 7.61 -15.50 -19.00
C ALA A 107 7.05 -15.79 -17.59
N ILE A 108 5.88 -15.25 -17.26
CA ILE A 108 5.26 -15.38 -15.94
C ILE A 108 4.11 -16.39 -16.03
N ASP A 109 4.30 -17.57 -15.45
CA ASP A 109 3.43 -18.73 -15.64
C ASP A 109 1.94 -18.46 -15.45
N TRP A 110 1.56 -17.79 -14.35
CA TRP A 110 0.15 -17.52 -14.04
C TRP A 110 -0.49 -16.56 -15.05
N LEU A 111 0.28 -15.60 -15.56
CA LEU A 111 -0.19 -14.55 -16.45
C LEU A 111 -0.19 -15.03 -17.91
N ALA A 112 0.83 -15.77 -18.32
CA ALA A 112 0.93 -16.41 -19.64
C ALA A 112 -0.20 -17.42 -19.89
N ALA A 113 -0.71 -18.06 -18.83
CA ALA A 113 -1.85 -18.98 -18.90
C ALA A 113 -3.22 -18.27 -19.05
N MET A 114 -3.27 -16.94 -18.88
CA MET A 114 -4.52 -16.17 -18.93
C MET A 114 -4.80 -15.55 -20.31
N ASN A 115 -6.08 -15.26 -20.55
CA ASN A 115 -6.50 -14.48 -21.72
C ASN A 115 -6.30 -12.97 -21.46
N VAL A 116 -5.11 -12.47 -21.77
CA VAL A 116 -4.78 -11.04 -21.63
C VAL A 116 -5.47 -10.18 -22.70
N ARG A 117 -5.49 -8.86 -22.47
CA ARG A 117 -5.88 -7.86 -23.47
C ARG A 117 -4.77 -6.86 -23.73
N PRO A 118 -4.71 -6.28 -24.95
CA PRO A 118 -5.46 -6.61 -26.16
C PRO A 118 -5.28 -8.06 -26.65
N ARG A 119 -6.25 -8.60 -27.40
CA ARG A 119 -6.18 -9.99 -27.94
C ARG A 119 -5.01 -10.22 -28.89
N SER A 120 -4.56 -9.15 -29.53
CA SER A 120 -3.36 -9.12 -30.37
C SER A 120 -2.05 -9.29 -29.57
N ARG A 121 -2.11 -9.28 -28.23
CA ARG A 121 -0.96 -9.35 -27.31
C ARG A 121 0.03 -8.18 -27.41
N ARG A 122 -0.23 -7.19 -28.25
CA ARG A 122 0.52 -5.93 -28.25
C ARG A 122 0.08 -5.07 -27.05
N PRO A 123 0.99 -4.30 -26.43
CA PRO A 123 0.61 -3.37 -25.38
C PRO A 123 -0.35 -2.29 -25.90
N VAL A 124 -1.26 -1.82 -25.05
CA VAL A 124 -2.20 -0.72 -25.37
C VAL A 124 -1.42 0.55 -25.76
N TRP A 125 -0.38 0.91 -24.99
CA TRP A 125 0.53 2.02 -25.31
C TRP A 125 1.74 1.58 -26.16
N GLY A 126 1.59 0.50 -26.92
CA GLY A 126 2.56 0.09 -27.94
C GLY A 126 2.51 0.99 -29.18
N ASP A 127 3.46 0.80 -30.10
CA ASP A 127 3.45 1.41 -31.44
C ASP A 127 3.28 2.94 -31.45
N GLY A 128 3.81 3.64 -30.44
CA GLY A 128 3.68 5.10 -30.34
C GLY A 128 2.27 5.58 -29.97
N GLY A 129 1.39 4.68 -29.50
CA GLY A 129 0.06 5.02 -29.01
C GLY A 129 -1.02 5.12 -30.08
N VAL A 130 -0.78 4.58 -31.28
CA VAL A 130 -1.68 4.71 -32.44
C VAL A 130 -3.09 4.16 -32.18
N HIS A 131 -3.21 3.15 -31.33
CA HIS A 131 -4.45 2.39 -31.15
C HIS A 131 -5.05 2.46 -29.74
N ILE A 132 -4.56 3.39 -28.90
CA ILE A 132 -4.94 3.45 -27.48
C ILE A 132 -6.46 3.54 -27.32
N ASP A 133 -7.11 4.47 -28.02
CA ASP A 133 -8.56 4.67 -27.89
C ASP A 133 -9.37 3.48 -28.39
N GLU A 134 -8.95 2.83 -29.48
CA GLU A 134 -9.63 1.65 -30.01
C GLU A 134 -9.52 0.45 -29.06
N ASP A 135 -8.34 0.24 -28.47
CA ASP A 135 -8.13 -0.84 -27.50
C ASP A 135 -8.91 -0.61 -26.21
N LEU A 136 -8.86 0.62 -25.66
CA LEU A 136 -9.59 0.96 -24.44
C LEU A 136 -11.10 0.91 -24.65
N ALA A 137 -11.61 1.32 -25.81
CA ALA A 137 -13.02 1.20 -26.15
C ALA A 137 -13.47 -0.27 -26.23
N HIS A 138 -12.67 -1.15 -26.86
CA HIS A 138 -12.96 -2.58 -26.88
C HIS A 138 -12.88 -3.21 -25.48
N ILE A 139 -11.91 -2.82 -24.66
CA ILE A 139 -11.82 -3.26 -23.27
C ILE A 139 -13.06 -2.85 -22.48
N ALA A 140 -13.49 -1.59 -22.59
CA ALA A 140 -14.70 -1.11 -21.92
C ALA A 140 -15.96 -1.87 -22.35
N GLN A 141 -16.09 -2.19 -23.64
CA GLN A 141 -17.18 -3.02 -24.17
C GLN A 141 -17.15 -4.44 -23.59
N GLU A 142 -15.98 -5.09 -23.53
CA GLU A 142 -15.84 -6.42 -22.94
C GLU A 142 -16.17 -6.40 -21.44
N VAL A 143 -15.71 -5.38 -20.70
CA VAL A 143 -16.04 -5.20 -19.28
C VAL A 143 -17.55 -5.08 -19.08
N ALA A 144 -18.26 -4.29 -19.92
CA ALA A 144 -19.71 -4.16 -19.85
C ALA A 144 -20.43 -5.51 -20.05
N LEU A 145 -19.94 -6.35 -20.98
CA LEU A 145 -20.50 -7.68 -21.22
C LEU A 145 -20.28 -8.62 -20.03
N ILE A 146 -19.09 -8.59 -19.41
CA ILE A 146 -18.79 -9.40 -18.20
C ILE A 146 -19.74 -9.01 -17.07
N VAL A 147 -19.93 -7.71 -16.82
CA VAL A 147 -20.84 -7.23 -15.77
C VAL A 147 -22.28 -7.65 -16.04
N GLN A 148 -22.74 -7.58 -17.28
CA GLN A 148 -24.07 -8.06 -17.66
C GLN A 148 -24.24 -9.56 -17.36
N GLN A 149 -23.23 -10.38 -17.67
CA GLN A 149 -23.26 -11.82 -17.38
C GLN A 149 -23.29 -12.11 -15.88
N LEU A 150 -22.51 -11.39 -15.09
CA LEU A 150 -22.50 -11.52 -13.63
C LEU A 150 -23.87 -11.17 -13.03
N ASN A 151 -24.53 -10.13 -13.54
CA ASN A 151 -25.87 -9.73 -13.09
C ASN A 151 -26.95 -10.77 -13.46
N LEU A 152 -26.80 -11.48 -14.59
CA LEU A 152 -27.72 -12.54 -15.01
C LEU A 152 -27.52 -13.87 -14.25
N ALA A 153 -26.34 -14.07 -13.66
CA ALA A 153 -26.00 -15.28 -12.92
C ALA A 153 -26.45 -15.24 -11.43
N LEU A 154 -26.89 -14.10 -10.94
CA LEU A 154 -27.43 -13.96 -9.58
C LEU A 154 -28.88 -14.48 -9.52
N PRO A 155 -29.26 -15.30 -8.51
CA PRO A 155 -30.66 -15.57 -8.23
C PRO A 155 -31.39 -14.24 -7.98
N PRO A 156 -32.65 -14.08 -8.40
CA PRO A 156 -33.41 -12.87 -8.06
C PRO A 156 -33.42 -12.71 -6.54
N GLU A 157 -32.83 -11.62 -6.03
CA GLU A 157 -32.86 -11.32 -4.61
C GLU A 157 -34.33 -11.26 -4.14
N PRO A 158 -34.66 -11.81 -2.95
CA PRO A 158 -35.98 -11.62 -2.38
C PRO A 158 -36.19 -10.13 -2.14
N VAL A 159 -37.15 -9.56 -2.86
CA VAL A 159 -37.59 -8.16 -2.75
C VAL A 159 -37.97 -7.89 -1.30
N GLN A 160 -37.08 -7.26 -0.53
CA GLN A 160 -37.44 -6.73 0.79
C GLN A 160 -38.20 -5.40 0.61
N PRO A 161 -39.28 -5.18 1.35
CA PRO A 161 -40.08 -3.97 1.22
C PRO A 161 -39.27 -2.76 1.71
N THR A 162 -39.22 -1.72 0.89
CA THR A 162 -38.62 -0.42 1.21
C THR A 162 -39.33 0.21 2.41
N PRO A 163 -38.61 0.64 3.46
CA PRO A 163 -39.13 1.65 4.37
C PRO A 163 -38.92 3.03 3.75
N SER A 164 -40.05 3.69 3.49
CA SER A 164 -40.18 5.11 3.20
C SER A 164 -39.50 5.98 4.27
N SER A 165 -38.78 7.02 3.81
CA SER A 165 -38.10 8.03 4.62
C SER A 165 -38.98 8.66 5.71
N PRO A 166 -38.35 9.19 6.76
CA PRO A 166 -38.57 10.60 7.04
C PRO A 166 -37.25 11.37 7.20
N SER A 167 -37.21 12.55 6.58
CA SER A 167 -36.21 13.58 6.77
C SER A 167 -36.24 14.11 8.21
N ILE A 168 -35.11 14.09 8.91
CA ILE A 168 -34.84 15.01 10.02
C ILE A 168 -33.39 15.50 9.90
N SER A 169 -33.26 16.78 9.59
CA SER A 169 -32.04 17.57 9.65
C SER A 169 -31.56 17.68 11.09
N GLN A 170 -30.32 17.28 11.37
CA GLN A 170 -29.51 17.87 12.46
C GLN A 170 -28.04 17.97 12.04
N PRO A 171 -27.30 18.97 12.59
CA PRO A 171 -26.00 19.38 12.08
C PRO A 171 -24.90 18.42 12.53
N ILE A 172 -24.05 18.06 11.57
CA ILE A 172 -22.79 17.35 11.81
C ILE A 172 -21.89 18.28 12.62
N ASN A 173 -21.64 17.92 13.87
CA ASN A 173 -20.65 18.57 14.72
C ASN A 173 -19.26 18.35 14.11
N PRO A 174 -18.42 19.38 13.91
CA PRO A 174 -17.05 19.17 13.50
C PRO A 174 -16.27 18.54 14.65
N THR A 175 -15.67 17.38 14.42
CA THR A 175 -14.68 16.80 15.33
C THR A 175 -13.52 17.80 15.49
N PRO A 176 -13.06 18.10 16.71
CA PRO A 176 -12.04 19.12 16.92
C PRO A 176 -10.69 18.69 16.32
N PRO A 177 -9.84 19.63 15.91
CA PRO A 177 -8.48 19.31 15.49
C PRO A 177 -7.75 18.70 16.68
N ARG A 178 -6.97 17.64 16.44
CA ARG A 178 -5.97 17.18 17.42
C ARG A 178 -4.62 17.80 17.06
N PRO A 179 -4.16 18.84 17.78
CA PRO A 179 -2.75 19.14 17.87
C PRO A 179 -2.13 18.45 19.10
N ALA A 180 -0.87 18.02 18.92
CA ALA A 180 0.07 17.36 19.85
C ALA A 180 0.20 15.82 19.73
N ALA A 181 0.69 15.33 18.59
CA ALA A 181 1.13 13.94 18.41
C ALA A 181 2.68 13.92 18.41
N GLY A 182 3.29 13.09 19.26
CA GLY A 182 4.76 12.93 19.24
C GLY A 182 5.25 12.32 17.94
N LYS A 183 6.40 12.79 17.46
CA LYS A 183 6.98 12.46 16.16
C LYS A 183 7.73 11.13 16.18
N ILE A 184 7.88 10.54 15.00
CA ILE A 184 8.74 9.39 14.75
C ILE A 184 9.98 9.86 13.99
N LEU A 185 11.15 9.38 14.40
CA LEU A 185 12.39 9.55 13.65
C LEU A 185 12.74 8.26 12.92
N VAL A 186 12.97 8.31 11.61
CA VAL A 186 13.52 7.18 10.83
C VAL A 186 14.97 7.47 10.46
N VAL A 187 15.88 6.56 10.82
CA VAL A 187 17.31 6.68 10.52
C VAL A 187 17.75 5.50 9.65
N GLU A 188 17.91 5.75 8.35
CA GLU A 188 18.20 4.74 7.34
C GLU A 188 19.08 5.34 6.23
N ASP A 189 20.19 4.71 5.88
CA ASP A 189 21.15 5.27 4.91
C ASP A 189 20.71 5.06 3.46
N LYS A 190 20.03 3.95 3.16
CA LYS A 190 19.53 3.66 1.81
C LYS A 190 18.25 4.41 1.53
N LYS A 191 18.27 5.27 0.51
CA LYS A 191 17.11 6.08 0.11
C LYS A 191 15.86 5.24 -0.13
N ASP A 192 15.97 4.12 -0.84
CA ASP A 192 14.82 3.26 -1.17
C ASP A 192 14.13 2.74 0.10
N TRP A 193 14.90 2.24 1.08
CA TRP A 193 14.34 1.80 2.36
C TRP A 193 13.82 2.95 3.20
N ARG A 194 14.49 4.10 3.17
CA ARG A 194 14.03 5.28 3.91
C ARG A 194 12.68 5.76 3.39
N ASP A 195 12.55 5.86 2.06
CA ASP A 195 11.30 6.26 1.40
C ASP A 195 10.19 5.25 1.76
N ILE A 196 10.48 3.95 1.75
CA ILE A 196 9.53 2.90 2.11
C ILE A 196 9.09 3.02 3.59
N LEU A 197 10.03 3.13 4.53
CA LEU A 197 9.72 3.24 5.96
C LEU A 197 8.98 4.54 6.28
N GLU A 198 9.37 5.65 5.63
CA GLU A 198 8.68 6.94 5.72
C GLU A 198 7.25 6.82 5.20
N GLU A 199 7.09 6.27 4.00
CA GLU A 199 5.81 6.12 3.32
C GLU A 199 4.84 5.28 4.16
N CYS A 200 5.25 4.10 4.64
CA CYS A 200 4.37 3.25 5.44
C CYS A 200 3.88 3.94 6.73
N LEU A 201 4.71 4.78 7.35
CA LEU A 201 4.33 5.50 8.57
C LEU A 201 3.50 6.76 8.28
N VAL A 202 3.84 7.50 7.22
CA VAL A 202 3.09 8.70 6.81
C VAL A 202 1.70 8.32 6.27
N GLU A 203 1.59 7.20 5.54
CA GLU A 203 0.30 6.65 5.07
C GLU A 203 -0.66 6.34 6.23
N GLU A 204 -0.12 5.96 7.39
CA GLU A 204 -0.87 5.68 8.62
C GLU A 204 -1.11 6.93 9.47
N GLY A 205 -0.73 8.11 8.96
CA GLY A 205 -1.00 9.41 9.56
C GLY A 205 -0.02 9.79 10.68
N PHE A 206 1.13 9.12 10.79
CA PHE A 206 2.16 9.52 11.73
C PHE A 206 2.94 10.74 11.22
N GLU A 207 3.40 11.58 12.16
CA GLU A 207 4.36 12.65 11.85
C GLU A 207 5.77 12.07 11.90
N VAL A 208 6.44 12.02 10.75
CA VAL A 208 7.72 11.34 10.57
C VAL A 208 8.75 12.35 10.07
N ASP A 209 9.93 12.34 10.68
CA ASP A 209 11.12 12.96 10.10
C ASP A 209 12.13 11.86 9.73
N THR A 210 12.76 11.99 8.57
CA THR A 210 13.72 10.99 8.09
C THR A 210 15.11 11.59 7.90
N VAL A 211 16.13 10.81 8.25
CA VAL A 211 17.54 11.22 8.17
C VAL A 211 18.40 10.08 7.65
N SER A 212 19.52 10.43 7.03
CA SER A 212 20.37 9.46 6.33
C SER A 212 21.50 8.86 7.16
N ASN A 213 21.84 9.50 8.28
CA ASN A 213 23.04 9.16 9.04
C ASN A 213 22.92 9.52 10.52
N SER A 214 23.89 9.00 11.30
CA SER A 214 23.99 9.16 12.75
C SER A 214 24.15 10.63 13.17
N GLN A 215 24.83 11.43 12.36
CA GLN A 215 25.12 12.83 12.68
C GLN A 215 23.89 13.74 12.49
N GLU A 216 23.11 13.52 11.42
CA GLU A 216 21.82 14.17 11.19
C GLU A 216 20.83 13.79 12.30
N ALA A 217 20.76 12.51 12.66
CA ALA A 217 19.92 12.04 13.76
C ALA A 217 20.25 12.77 15.08
N LYS A 218 21.53 12.85 15.46
CA LYS A 218 21.96 13.59 16.67
C LYS A 218 21.65 15.10 16.61
N THR A 219 21.54 15.66 15.41
CA THR A 219 21.21 17.08 15.23
C THR A 219 19.72 17.30 15.39
N ILE A 220 18.90 16.48 14.72
CA ILE A 220 17.45 16.62 14.74
C ILE A 220 16.87 16.21 16.10
N LEU A 221 17.43 15.23 16.80
CA LEU A 221 17.00 14.86 18.15
C LEU A 221 17.06 16.02 19.17
N LYS A 222 17.88 17.04 18.92
CA LYS A 222 17.95 18.26 19.76
C LYS A 222 16.75 19.19 19.59
N THR A 223 16.02 19.10 18.48
CA THR A 223 14.79 19.88 18.26
C THR A 223 13.66 19.37 19.15
N GLY A 224 13.72 18.09 19.55
CA GLY A 224 12.78 17.45 20.45
C GLY A 224 11.46 17.08 19.79
N GLY A 225 10.57 16.46 20.57
CA GLY A 225 9.23 16.05 20.10
C GLY A 225 9.13 14.62 19.58
N TYR A 226 10.26 13.90 19.47
CA TYR A 226 10.27 12.49 19.11
C TYR A 226 9.88 11.59 20.29
N LEU A 227 9.05 10.60 20.02
CA LEU A 227 8.67 9.55 20.98
C LEU A 227 9.13 8.16 20.55
N VAL A 228 9.31 7.95 19.25
CA VAL A 228 9.82 6.70 18.68
C VAL A 228 10.94 7.03 17.71
N ALA A 229 11.98 6.19 17.70
CA ALA A 229 13.04 6.22 16.70
C ALA A 229 13.23 4.83 16.09
N THR A 230 13.15 4.72 14.78
CA THR A 230 13.53 3.51 14.04
C THR A 230 14.96 3.69 13.54
N VAL A 231 15.83 2.70 13.81
CA VAL A 231 17.27 2.83 13.60
C VAL A 231 17.81 1.63 12.86
N ASP A 232 18.42 1.86 11.70
CA ASP A 232 19.24 0.84 11.04
C ASP A 232 20.56 0.62 11.76
N MET A 233 21.01 -0.63 11.78
CA MET A 233 22.29 -1.01 12.38
C MET A 233 23.49 -0.68 11.49
N ASN A 234 23.29 -0.61 10.17
CA ASN A 234 24.36 -0.37 9.20
C ASN A 234 24.24 1.00 8.51
N LEU A 235 24.28 2.07 9.30
CA LEU A 235 24.37 3.43 8.78
C LEU A 235 25.79 3.64 8.22
N ASN A 236 25.94 3.69 6.89
CA ASN A 236 27.23 3.91 6.22
C ASN A 236 27.77 5.34 6.44
N ASP A 237 28.25 5.64 7.64
CA ASP A 237 29.20 6.71 7.85
C ASP A 237 30.62 6.12 7.71
N ALA A 238 31.45 6.78 6.90
CA ALA A 238 32.72 6.27 6.36
C ALA A 238 33.78 5.78 7.40
N ASP A 239 33.51 5.86 8.70
CA ASP A 239 34.50 5.68 9.78
C ASP A 239 34.14 4.65 10.87
N SER A 240 32.97 3.97 10.85
CA SER A 240 32.68 2.95 11.88
C SER A 240 31.65 1.89 11.52
N LEU A 241 32.07 0.62 11.65
CA LEU A 241 31.27 -0.61 11.44
C LEU A 241 30.08 -0.79 12.42
N ARG A 242 29.72 0.22 13.23
CA ARG A 242 28.74 0.11 14.33
C ARG A 242 27.98 1.40 14.64
N GLU A 243 27.79 2.28 13.65
CA GLU A 243 27.16 3.59 13.89
C GLU A 243 25.73 3.52 14.41
N GLY A 244 24.92 2.56 13.95
CA GLY A 244 23.58 2.32 14.51
C GLY A 244 23.60 2.02 16.02
N GLN A 245 24.57 1.23 16.48
CA GLN A 245 24.73 0.91 17.92
C GLN A 245 25.17 2.13 18.73
N TYR A 246 26.04 2.98 18.18
CA TYR A 246 26.43 4.22 18.85
C TYR A 246 25.27 5.20 18.94
N LEU A 247 24.43 5.26 17.90
CA LEU A 247 23.22 6.08 17.91
C LEU A 247 22.20 5.58 18.95
N LEU A 248 21.94 4.26 19.01
CA LEU A 248 21.07 3.68 20.04
C LEU A 248 21.55 4.04 21.46
N ARG A 249 22.85 3.87 21.74
CA ARG A 249 23.43 4.26 23.04
C ARG A 249 23.31 5.75 23.33
N HIS A 250 23.43 6.59 22.30
CA HIS A 250 23.25 8.03 22.44
C HIS A 250 21.80 8.37 22.79
N ILE A 251 20.83 7.79 22.09
CA ILE A 251 19.39 7.99 22.35
C ILE A 251 19.05 7.53 23.76
N GLN A 252 19.44 6.32 24.15
CA GLN A 252 19.19 5.79 25.50
C GLN A 252 19.75 6.71 26.61
N ARG A 253 20.96 7.25 26.43
CA ARG A 253 21.62 8.06 27.46
C ARG A 253 21.06 9.47 27.58
N HIS A 254 20.65 10.09 26.47
CA HIS A 254 20.28 11.51 26.41
C HIS A 254 18.77 11.73 26.26
N TYR A 255 18.06 10.75 25.70
CA TYR A 255 16.65 10.79 25.37
C TYR A 255 15.93 9.47 25.78
N PRO A 256 16.01 9.04 27.05
CA PRO A 256 15.52 7.73 27.51
C PRO A 256 14.00 7.53 27.38
N ALA A 257 13.25 8.60 27.10
CA ALA A 257 11.81 8.51 26.85
C ALA A 257 11.48 8.04 25.42
N ILE A 258 12.45 8.11 24.49
CA ILE A 258 12.27 7.66 23.11
C ILE A 258 12.35 6.13 23.08
N GLN A 259 11.32 5.50 22.52
CA GLN A 259 11.32 4.06 22.26
C GLN A 259 12.09 3.79 20.97
N CYS A 260 13.15 2.99 21.05
CA CYS A 260 13.96 2.65 19.88
C CYS A 260 13.51 1.32 19.29
N ILE A 261 13.20 1.29 18.00
CA ILE A 261 12.98 0.06 17.23
C ILE A 261 14.18 -0.12 16.28
N VAL A 262 14.71 -1.33 16.21
CA VAL A 262 15.81 -1.63 15.29
C VAL A 262 15.28 -2.26 14.02
N VAL A 263 15.64 -1.72 12.85
CA VAL A 263 15.27 -2.27 11.54
C VAL A 263 16.54 -2.62 10.79
N SER A 264 16.89 -3.90 10.63
CA SER A 264 18.19 -4.29 10.07
C SER A 264 18.11 -5.31 8.95
N GLY A 265 18.93 -5.12 7.91
CA GLY A 265 18.96 -6.01 6.73
C GLY A 265 19.88 -7.21 6.89
N GLU A 266 20.67 -7.24 7.98
CA GLU A 266 21.50 -8.38 8.32
C GLU A 266 20.72 -9.35 9.20
N GLN A 267 20.92 -10.65 8.98
CA GLN A 267 20.44 -11.66 9.92
C GLN A 267 21.24 -11.57 11.22
N LEU A 268 20.68 -10.87 12.21
CA LEU A 268 21.25 -10.78 13.54
C LEU A 268 21.18 -12.14 14.24
N THR A 269 22.26 -12.52 14.91
CA THR A 269 22.28 -13.72 15.74
C THR A 269 21.44 -13.53 17.00
N ASN A 270 20.95 -14.64 17.60
CA ASN A 270 20.28 -14.62 18.91
C ASN A 270 21.11 -13.95 20.02
N LYS A 271 22.45 -13.85 19.86
CA LYS A 271 23.31 -13.13 20.80
C LYS A 271 23.22 -11.62 20.59
N GLU A 272 23.22 -11.16 19.34
CA GLU A 272 23.10 -9.75 18.99
C GLU A 272 21.73 -9.20 19.35
N ILE A 273 20.64 -9.92 19.03
CA ILE A 273 19.28 -9.55 19.42
C ILE A 273 19.19 -9.39 20.95
N ARG A 274 19.67 -10.38 21.72
CA ARG A 274 19.69 -10.28 23.19
C ARG A 274 20.49 -9.09 23.71
N ASN A 275 21.57 -8.73 23.01
CA ASN A 275 22.36 -7.55 23.36
C ASN A 275 21.60 -6.25 23.05
N LEU A 276 20.81 -6.19 21.96
CA LEU A 276 20.00 -5.02 21.65
C LEU A 276 19.04 -4.67 22.81
N PHE A 277 18.30 -5.66 23.29
CA PHE A 277 17.37 -5.47 24.41
C PHE A 277 18.07 -5.19 25.74
N ARG A 278 19.20 -5.85 26.03
CA ARG A 278 19.89 -5.69 27.33
C ARG A 278 20.75 -4.44 27.45
N GLU A 279 21.49 -4.10 26.40
CA GLU A 279 22.46 -3.00 26.46
C GLU A 279 21.86 -1.67 26.05
N TYR A 280 20.94 -1.66 25.08
CA TYR A 280 20.39 -0.44 24.51
C TYR A 280 18.91 -0.22 24.84
N GLU A 281 18.28 -1.17 25.54
CA GLU A 281 16.87 -1.09 25.95
C GLU A 281 15.93 -0.79 24.78
N VAL A 282 16.20 -1.40 23.62
CA VAL A 282 15.32 -1.27 22.45
C VAL A 282 13.95 -1.83 22.77
N TYR A 283 12.93 -1.18 22.23
CA TYR A 283 11.54 -1.60 22.33
C TYR A 283 11.33 -2.92 21.60
N ASP A 284 11.79 -3.00 20.35
CA ASP A 284 11.72 -4.22 19.54
C ASP A 284 12.70 -4.19 18.36
N PHE A 285 12.76 -5.29 17.61
CA PHE A 285 13.61 -5.51 16.46
C PHE A 285 12.83 -6.11 15.28
N MET A 286 13.15 -5.65 14.07
CA MET A 286 12.61 -6.18 12.82
C MET A 286 13.71 -6.35 11.76
N GLY A 287 13.63 -7.43 10.98
CA GLY A 287 14.55 -7.68 9.87
C GLY A 287 14.02 -7.09 8.55
N LYS A 288 14.80 -6.26 7.84
CA LYS A 288 14.49 -5.78 6.47
C LYS A 288 14.99 -6.77 5.40
N GLY A 289 14.15 -7.07 4.42
CA GLY A 289 14.41 -8.08 3.39
C GLY A 289 13.24 -8.19 2.41
N THR A 290 13.25 -9.21 1.54
CA THR A 290 12.14 -9.46 0.60
C THR A 290 10.83 -9.76 1.29
N ASP A 291 10.89 -10.31 2.51
CA ASP A 291 9.71 -10.71 3.30
C ASP A 291 9.41 -9.67 4.39
N PHE A 292 9.81 -8.41 4.21
CA PHE A 292 9.57 -7.36 5.20
C PHE A 292 8.07 -7.08 5.33
N ASP A 293 7.53 -7.31 6.52
CA ASP A 293 6.12 -7.10 6.82
C ASP A 293 5.85 -5.65 7.26
N TYR A 294 5.44 -4.81 6.31
CA TYR A 294 5.12 -3.40 6.58
C TYR A 294 4.00 -3.21 7.62
N VAL A 295 3.07 -4.17 7.72
CA VAL A 295 1.98 -4.11 8.71
C VAL A 295 2.55 -4.36 10.10
N GLU A 296 3.36 -5.41 10.25
CA GLU A 296 4.07 -5.69 11.51
C GLU A 296 4.95 -4.49 11.92
N PHE A 297 5.65 -3.87 10.97
CA PHE A 297 6.46 -2.67 11.23
C PHE A 297 5.60 -1.51 11.77
N VAL A 298 4.52 -1.17 11.09
CA VAL A 298 3.60 -0.09 11.49
C VAL A 298 2.97 -0.39 12.84
N GLU A 299 2.49 -1.62 13.06
CA GLU A 299 1.89 -2.03 14.32
C GLU A 299 2.88 -1.92 15.48
N MET A 300 4.12 -2.38 15.27
CA MET A 300 5.22 -2.27 16.23
C MET A 300 5.51 -0.81 16.59
N VAL A 301 5.57 0.08 15.60
CA VAL A 301 5.77 1.52 15.81
C VAL A 301 4.57 2.16 16.53
N ALA A 302 3.35 1.79 16.18
CA ALA A 302 2.14 2.28 16.85
C ALA A 302 2.09 1.86 18.32
N GLN A 303 2.44 0.60 18.63
CA GLN A 303 2.51 0.08 19.98
C GLN A 303 3.61 0.77 20.80
N ALA A 304 4.79 0.97 20.21
CA ALA A 304 5.88 1.72 20.83
C ALA A 304 5.46 3.16 21.14
N LEU A 305 4.76 3.83 20.22
CA LEU A 305 4.28 5.19 20.39
C LEU A 305 3.24 5.29 21.53
N GLU A 306 2.33 4.32 21.61
CA GLU A 306 1.33 4.25 22.68
C GLU A 306 1.96 3.94 24.04
N GLU A 307 3.01 3.12 24.09
CA GLU A 307 3.78 2.91 25.31
C GLU A 307 4.56 4.17 25.72
N ALA A 308 5.20 4.85 24.77
CA ALA A 308 5.92 6.10 25.03
C ALA A 308 5.02 7.18 25.63
N ARG A 309 3.74 7.25 25.20
CA ARG A 309 2.74 8.18 25.74
C ARG A 309 2.28 7.89 27.16
N LYS A 310 2.49 6.66 27.66
CA LYS A 310 2.12 6.24 29.01
C LYS A 310 3.20 6.56 30.06
N ARG A 311 4.42 6.89 29.61
CA ARG A 311 5.56 7.25 30.46
C ARG A 311 5.56 8.73 30.80
#